data_AF-A0A8X8LA42-F1
#
_entry.id   AF-A0A8X8LA42-F1
#
_cell.length_a   1.000
_cell.length_b   1.000
_cell.length_c   1.000
_cell.angle_alpha   90.00
_cell.angle_beta   90.00
_cell.angle_gamma   90.00
#
_symmetry.space_group_name_H-M   'P 1'
#
loop_
_entity.id
_entity.type
_entity.pdbx_description
1 polymer ?
#
loop_
_entity_poly.entity_id
_entity_poly.type
_entity_poly.pdbx_seq_one_letter_code
_entity_poly.pdbx_strand_id
1 'polypeptide(L)'
;MEDLQSRMDCIKIAFSKHFTRGRSYERAFARSEILQMLKYGWVIEYDPRDKKACVLGYTAEYRPIHVIISFGDVPVVITAYNPRSKQWKWNKSFDRRICFCK
;
A
#
# COMPACT_ATOMS: atom_id res chain seq x y z
N MET A 1 29.57 1.92 -0.55
CA MET A 1 28.21 2.33 -0.98
C MET A 1 27.35 1.13 -1.41
N GLU A 2 27.95 -0.01 -1.80
CA GLU A 2 27.24 -1.28 -2.08
C GLU A 2 26.50 -1.92 -0.88
N ASP A 3 26.94 -1.64 0.35
CA ASP A 3 26.46 -2.33 1.55
C ASP A 3 25.03 -1.93 1.97
N LEU A 4 24.56 -0.71 1.68
CA LEU A 4 23.19 -0.29 2.00
C LEU A 4 22.15 -0.85 1.02
N GLN A 5 22.50 -0.97 -0.27
CA GLN A 5 21.61 -1.53 -1.29
C GLN A 5 21.36 -3.02 -1.04
N SER A 6 22.42 -3.77 -0.68
CA SER A 6 22.38 -5.19 -0.31
C SER A 6 21.45 -5.48 0.88
N ARG A 7 21.40 -4.58 1.87
CA ARG A 7 20.55 -4.73 3.06
C ARG A 7 19.08 -4.39 2.80
N MET A 8 18.79 -3.59 1.76
CA MET A 8 17.42 -3.28 1.33
C MET A 8 16.76 -4.41 0.54
N ASP A 9 17.54 -5.29 -0.08
CA ASP A 9 17.03 -6.44 -0.86
C ASP A 9 16.49 -7.59 -0.01
N CYS A 10 16.65 -7.53 1.32
CA CYS A 10 16.33 -8.65 2.20
C CYS A 10 15.14 -8.40 3.15
N ILE A 11 14.37 -7.32 3.00
CA ILE A 11 13.13 -7.18 3.77
C ILE A 11 12.12 -8.22 3.25
N LYS A 12 11.98 -9.31 3.99
CA LYS A 12 10.94 -10.32 3.74
C LYS A 12 9.59 -9.65 3.99
N ILE A 13 8.85 -9.36 2.93
CA ILE A 13 7.49 -8.84 3.01
C ILE A 13 6.51 -9.99 2.94
N ALA A 14 5.73 -10.17 4.01
CA ALA A 14 4.65 -11.14 4.04
C ALA A 14 3.37 -10.55 3.44
N PHE A 15 2.51 -11.43 2.93
CA PHE A 15 1.18 -11.07 2.42
C PHE A 15 0.14 -11.79 3.28
N SER A 16 -0.84 -11.05 3.80
CA SER A 16 -1.82 -11.62 4.73
C SER A 16 -2.70 -12.68 4.07
N LYS A 17 -3.29 -13.59 4.86
CA LYS A 17 -4.32 -14.53 4.34
C LYS A 17 -5.51 -13.79 3.72
N HIS A 18 -5.85 -12.59 4.22
CA HIS A 18 -6.85 -11.73 3.62
C HIS A 18 -6.41 -11.18 2.27
N PHE A 19 -5.11 -10.93 2.07
CA PHE A 19 -4.53 -10.58 0.78
C PHE A 19 -4.63 -11.76 -0.21
N THR A 20 -4.30 -12.97 0.25
CA THR A 20 -4.23 -14.16 -0.63
C THR A 20 -5.58 -14.82 -0.92
N ARG A 21 -6.57 -14.73 -0.02
CA ARG A 21 -7.91 -15.35 -0.19
C ARG A 21 -9.00 -14.41 -0.75
N GLY A 22 -8.74 -13.09 -0.85
CA GLY A 22 -9.78 -12.08 -1.04
C GLY A 22 -9.78 -11.38 -2.41
N ARG A 23 -10.90 -11.49 -3.13
CA ARG A 23 -11.38 -10.62 -4.22
C ARG A 23 -10.34 -10.17 -5.25
N SER A 24 -9.98 -11.08 -6.14
CA SER A 24 -9.21 -10.86 -7.38
C SER A 24 -9.66 -9.65 -8.21
N TYR A 25 -10.95 -9.28 -8.18
CA TYR A 25 -11.50 -8.15 -8.94
C TYR A 25 -11.08 -6.76 -8.42
N GLU A 26 -11.04 -6.55 -7.10
CA GLU A 26 -10.65 -5.24 -6.52
C GLU A 26 -9.13 -5.02 -6.49
N ARG A 27 -8.37 -6.10 -6.69
CA ARG A 27 -6.93 -6.18 -6.45
C ARG A 27 -6.15 -6.61 -7.68
N ALA A 28 -6.63 -6.31 -8.89
CA ALA A 28 -5.97 -6.61 -10.15
C ALA A 28 -4.62 -5.86 -10.29
N PHE A 29 -3.70 -6.19 -9.40
CA PHE A 29 -2.36 -5.68 -9.19
C PHE A 29 -1.46 -6.88 -8.95
N ALA A 30 -0.43 -7.00 -9.76
CA ALA A 30 0.61 -7.99 -9.59
C ALA A 30 1.39 -7.74 -8.29
N ARG A 31 1.99 -8.80 -7.75
CA ARG A 31 2.89 -8.69 -6.59
C ARG A 31 4.04 -7.72 -6.85
N SER A 32 4.57 -7.69 -8.07
CA SER A 32 5.64 -6.77 -8.50
C SER A 32 5.20 -5.31 -8.41
N GLU A 33 3.98 -4.98 -8.84
CA GLU A 33 3.44 -3.62 -8.73
C GLU A 33 3.37 -3.20 -7.26
N ILE A 34 2.90 -4.07 -6.37
CA ILE A 34 2.84 -3.79 -4.93
C ILE A 34 4.24 -3.54 -4.36
N LEU A 35 5.23 -4.37 -4.72
CA LEU A 35 6.60 -4.17 -4.26
C LEU A 35 7.20 -2.86 -4.77
N GLN A 36 6.91 -2.48 -6.02
CA GLN A 36 7.30 -1.16 -6.54
C GLN A 36 6.64 -0.03 -5.75
N MET A 37 5.37 -0.16 -5.37
CA MET A 37 4.69 0.85 -4.56
C MET A 37 5.31 0.98 -3.17
N LEU A 38 5.73 -0.13 -2.57
CA LEU A 38 6.41 -0.09 -1.28
C LEU A 38 7.81 0.53 -1.38
N LYS A 39 8.44 0.48 -2.55
CA LYS A 39 9.77 1.07 -2.80
C LYS A 39 9.72 2.54 -3.20
N TYR A 40 8.72 2.95 -3.99
CA TYR A 40 8.68 4.27 -4.64
C TYR A 40 7.40 5.08 -4.36
N GLY A 41 6.41 4.49 -3.69
CA GLY A 41 5.15 5.15 -3.38
C GLY A 41 5.25 6.13 -2.21
N TRP A 42 4.19 6.91 -2.03
CA TRP A 42 4.07 7.92 -0.98
C TRP A 42 3.25 7.41 0.19
N VAL A 43 3.78 7.49 1.40
CA VAL A 43 2.99 7.26 2.62
C VAL A 43 2.02 8.43 2.79
N ILE A 44 0.72 8.16 2.69
CA ILE A 44 -0.34 9.18 2.76
C ILE A 44 -1.13 9.14 4.08
N GLU A 45 -1.01 8.04 4.82
CA GLU A 45 -1.62 7.88 6.13
C GLU A 45 -0.76 6.93 6.96
N TYR A 46 -0.57 7.24 8.24
CA TYR A 46 0.08 6.37 9.20
C TYR A 46 -0.70 6.35 10.51
N ASP A 47 -1.08 5.16 10.95
CA ASP A 47 -1.64 4.93 12.27
C ASP A 47 -0.55 4.33 13.18
N PRO A 48 -0.04 5.10 14.16
CA PRO A 48 0.99 4.62 15.08
C PRO A 48 0.48 3.55 16.06
N ARG A 49 -0.84 3.50 16.33
CA ARG A 49 -1.42 2.54 17.29
C ARG A 49 -1.42 1.15 16.70
N ASP A 50 -1.87 1.05 15.46
CA ASP A 50 -1.91 -0.19 14.70
C ASP A 50 -0.61 -0.51 13.96
N LYS A 51 0.36 0.41 13.97
CA LYS A 51 1.59 0.38 13.16
C LYS A 51 1.29 0.11 11.69
N LYS A 52 0.30 0.80 11.13
CA LYS A 52 -0.15 0.62 9.74
C LYS A 52 0.07 1.88 8.92
N ALA A 53 0.54 1.74 7.69
CA ALA A 53 0.56 2.82 6.71
C ALA A 53 -0.33 2.51 5.51
N CYS A 54 -0.91 3.56 4.93
CA CYS A 54 -1.43 3.56 3.57
C CYS A 54 -0.40 4.21 2.65
N VAL A 55 0.05 3.45 1.65
CA VAL A 55 0.96 3.92 0.61
C VAL A 55 0.17 4.12 -0.68
N LEU A 56 0.23 5.32 -1.25
CA LEU A 56 -0.30 5.63 -2.57
C LEU A 56 0.81 5.50 -3.61
N GLY A 57 0.47 4.90 -4.74
CA GLY A 57 1.24 5.06 -5.96
C GLY A 57 0.40 4.75 -7.19
N TYR A 58 1.07 4.56 -8.31
CA TYR A 58 0.44 4.36 -9.60
C TYR A 58 1.11 3.21 -10.35
N THR A 59 0.31 2.40 -11.04
CA THR A 59 0.82 1.40 -11.99
C THR A 59 1.43 2.07 -13.22
N ALA A 60 2.08 1.30 -14.09
CA ALA A 60 2.62 1.80 -15.36
C ALA A 60 1.52 2.43 -16.25
N GLU A 61 0.28 1.95 -16.15
CA GLU A 61 -0.89 2.50 -16.86
C GLU A 61 -1.57 3.64 -16.09
N TYR A 62 -0.88 4.27 -15.13
CA TYR A 62 -1.38 5.35 -14.28
C TYR A 62 -2.65 5.01 -13.49
N ARG A 63 -2.86 3.73 -13.15
CA ARG A 63 -3.94 3.32 -12.26
C ARG A 63 -3.50 3.56 -10.81
N PRO A 64 -4.26 4.33 -10.00
CA PRO A 64 -3.89 4.54 -8.61
C PRO A 64 -4.06 3.26 -7.81
N ILE A 65 -3.17 3.07 -6.83
CA ILE A 65 -3.18 1.92 -5.93
C ILE A 65 -2.90 2.40 -4.50
N HIS A 66 -3.76 1.98 -3.57
CA HIS A 66 -3.52 2.09 -2.14
C HIS A 66 -3.06 0.75 -1.60
N VAL A 67 -1.86 0.70 -1.02
CA VAL A 67 -1.31 -0.47 -0.33
C VAL A 67 -1.34 -0.21 1.16
N ILE A 68 -2.02 -1.08 1.91
CA ILE A 68 -2.02 -1.06 3.36
C ILE A 68 -0.97 -2.05 3.85
N ILE A 69 0.03 -1.53 4.56
CA ILE A 69 1.13 -2.29 5.15
C ILE A 69 1.16 -2.12 6.66
N SER A 70 1.49 -3.18 7.40
CA SER A 70 1.78 -3.13 8.83
C SER A 70 3.27 -3.33 9.09
N PHE A 71 3.81 -2.56 10.03
CA PHE A 71 5.20 -2.62 10.49
C PHE A 71 5.26 -3.35 11.84
N GLY A 72 5.27 -4.67 11.79
CA GLY A 72 5.68 -5.53 12.91
C GLY A 72 7.13 -5.98 12.76
N ASP A 73 7.52 -7.06 13.45
CA ASP A 73 8.85 -7.68 13.29
C ASP A 73 9.15 -8.07 11.84
N VAL A 74 8.08 -8.43 11.11
CA VAL A 74 8.09 -8.66 9.67
C VAL A 74 7.01 -7.77 9.05
N PRO A 75 7.34 -6.89 8.09
CA PRO A 75 6.32 -6.08 7.41
C PRO A 75 5.32 -6.95 6.65
N VAL A 76 4.03 -6.65 6.81
CA VAL A 76 2.94 -7.42 6.20
C VAL A 76 2.08 -6.53 5.33
N VAL A 77 1.97 -6.85 4.03
CA VAL A 77 0.94 -6.28 3.16
C VAL A 77 -0.41 -6.87 3.55
N ILE A 78 -1.27 -6.02 4.09
CA ILE A 78 -2.61 -6.40 4.54
C ILE A 78 -3.55 -6.48 3.34
N THR A 79 -3.62 -5.41 2.55
CA THR A 79 -4.46 -5.32 1.36
C THR A 79 -3.89 -4.29 0.39
N ALA A 80 -4.15 -4.47 -0.91
CA ALA A 80 -4.03 -3.41 -1.90
C ALA A 80 -5.41 -3.19 -2.55
N TYR A 81 -5.73 -1.98 -3.01
CA TYR A 81 -6.97 -1.69 -3.72
C TYR A 81 -6.84 -0.44 -4.59
N ASN A 82 -7.68 -0.34 -5.62
CA ASN A 82 -7.84 0.89 -6.40
C ASN A 82 -8.67 1.89 -5.59
N PRO A 83 -8.14 3.07 -5.19
CA PRO A 83 -8.91 4.04 -4.39
C PRO A 83 -10.13 4.59 -5.12
N ARG A 84 -10.22 4.45 -6.46
CA ARG A 84 -11.43 4.75 -7.22
C ARG A 84 -12.63 3.86 -6.86
N SER A 85 -12.43 2.69 -6.26
CA SER A 85 -13.55 1.90 -5.73
C SER A 85 -14.14 2.48 -4.44
N LYS A 86 -13.48 3.48 -3.85
CA LYS A 86 -13.86 4.15 -2.59
C LYS A 86 -13.71 5.68 -2.68
N GLN A 87 -14.10 6.28 -3.81
CA GLN A 87 -13.91 7.72 -4.05
C GLN A 87 -14.50 8.62 -2.97
N TRP A 88 -15.64 8.24 -2.38
CA TRP A 88 -16.28 9.00 -1.29
C TRP A 88 -15.42 9.14 -0.04
N LYS A 89 -14.37 8.31 0.11
CA LYS A 89 -13.47 8.34 1.27
C LYS A 89 -12.27 9.27 1.04
N TRP A 90 -11.95 9.61 -0.20
CA TRP A 90 -10.70 10.26 -0.58
C TRP A 90 -10.93 11.52 -1.42
N ASN A 91 -10.03 12.49 -1.33
CA ASN A 91 -10.07 13.65 -2.22
C ASN A 91 -9.77 13.24 -3.69
N LYS A 92 -9.82 14.21 -4.60
CA LYS A 92 -9.61 13.97 -6.04
C LYS A 92 -8.23 13.38 -6.37
N SER A 93 -7.22 13.65 -5.55
CA SER A 93 -5.85 13.14 -5.71
C SER A 93 -5.63 11.77 -5.07
N PHE A 94 -6.61 11.24 -4.34
CA PHE A 94 -6.52 10.02 -3.54
C PHE A 94 -5.53 10.07 -2.36
N ASP A 95 -4.89 11.20 -2.08
CA ASP A 95 -3.84 11.32 -1.06
C ASP A 95 -4.35 11.70 0.34
N ARG A 96 -5.61 12.15 0.46
CA ARG A 96 -6.18 12.61 1.73
C ARG A 96 -7.59 12.12 1.92
N ARG A 97 -7.92 11.70 3.15
CA ARG A 97 -9.29 11.32 3.50
C ARG A 97 -10.20 12.54 3.53
N ILE A 98 -11.44 12.34 3.10
CA ILE A 98 -12.53 13.28 3.36
C ILE A 98 -12.99 13.06 4.81
N CYS A 99 -12.76 14.05 5.68
CA CYS A 99 -13.30 14.10 7.05
C CYS A 99 -14.44 15.12 7.06
N PHE A 100 -15.59 14.77 7.63
CA PHE A 100 -16.67 15.72 7.93
C PHE A 100 -16.57 16.26 9.37
N CYS A 101 -15.44 16.01 9.99
CA CYS A 101 -15.08 16.36 11.34
C CYS A 101 -14.95 17.89 11.36
N LYS A 102 -15.86 18.58 12.07
CA LYS A 102 -15.79 20.01 12.34
C LYS A 102 -14.86 20.26 13.52
#